data_AF-A0A7R9Q2B0-F1
#
_entry.id   AF-A0A7R9Q2B0-F1
#
_cell.length_a   1.000
_cell.length_b   1.000
_cell.length_c   1.000
_cell.angle_alpha   90.00
_cell.angle_beta   90.00
_cell.angle_gamma   90.00
#
_symmetry.space_group_name_H-M   'P 1'
#
loop_
_entity.id
_entity.type
_entity.pdbx_description
1 polymer ?
#
loop_
_entity_poly.entity_id
_entity_poly.type
_entity_poly.pdbx_seq_one_letter_code
_entity_poly.pdbx_strand_id
1 'polypeptide(L)'
;MDGGGQVIGAEVGNIEHSLVKRSLASGGTITFPKTKWCGPGRTARHYDDLGADVDTDSCCRDHDNCQPRGLYPGQLQRYCNVRGSRFQISACECDQQFKQCLSNIPLSISARMVAKIYRIFVTQCIDYNQYTRDCNVIDRSTHDFPYTQK
;
A
#
# COMPACT_ATOMS: atom_id res chain seq x y z
N MET A 1 -26.50 -5.06 -44.15
CA MET A 1 -26.15 -6.48 -44.01
C MET A 1 -24.75 -6.53 -43.44
N ASP A 2 -24.69 -7.04 -42.21
CA ASP A 2 -23.66 -7.88 -41.59
C ASP A 2 -22.15 -7.57 -41.70
N GLY A 3 -21.44 -7.81 -40.59
CA GLY A 3 -19.99 -8.03 -40.59
C GLY A 3 -19.21 -7.31 -39.49
N GLY A 4 -19.10 -7.94 -38.31
CA GLY A 4 -18.36 -7.45 -37.15
C GLY A 4 -16.84 -7.60 -37.21
N GLY A 5 -16.17 -6.96 -36.25
CA GLY A 5 -14.74 -7.07 -35.98
C GLY A 5 -14.42 -6.55 -34.58
N GLN A 6 -14.30 -7.48 -33.64
CA GLN A 6 -13.96 -7.30 -32.22
C GLN A 6 -12.49 -6.89 -32.05
N VAL A 7 -12.19 -5.88 -31.21
CA VAL A 7 -11.08 -6.00 -30.23
C VAL A 7 -11.41 -5.29 -28.91
N ILE A 8 -11.36 -6.14 -27.90
CA ILE A 8 -11.41 -6.00 -26.45
C ILE A 8 -10.45 -4.96 -25.85
N GLY A 9 -10.87 -4.31 -24.75
CA GLY A 9 -9.94 -3.87 -23.71
C GLY A 9 -10.01 -2.40 -23.28
N ALA A 10 -11.09 -1.95 -22.65
CA ALA A 10 -11.07 -0.65 -21.96
C ALA A 10 -12.16 -0.44 -20.89
N GLU A 11 -12.69 -1.44 -20.18
CA GLU A 11 -13.80 -1.18 -19.22
C GLU A 11 -13.65 -1.71 -17.80
N VAL A 12 -12.49 -2.26 -17.41
CA VAL A 12 -12.29 -2.74 -16.02
C VAL A 12 -11.51 -1.73 -15.14
N GLY A 13 -11.05 -0.59 -15.69
CA GLY A 13 -10.15 0.34 -14.98
C GLY A 13 -10.80 1.50 -14.21
N ASN A 14 -12.07 1.86 -14.51
CA ASN A 14 -12.63 3.14 -14.07
C ASN A 14 -13.47 3.08 -12.78
N ILE A 15 -14.01 1.92 -12.42
CA ILE A 15 -14.97 1.81 -11.29
C ILE A 15 -14.21 1.79 -9.94
N GLU A 16 -13.15 0.99 -9.84
CA GLU A 16 -12.29 0.82 -8.66
C GLU A 16 -11.68 2.14 -8.16
N HIS A 17 -11.20 2.98 -9.09
CA HIS A 17 -10.56 4.24 -8.75
C HIS A 17 -11.55 5.26 -8.15
N SER A 18 -12.82 5.21 -8.56
CA SER A 18 -13.85 6.13 -8.06
C SER A 18 -14.27 5.80 -6.62
N LEU A 19 -14.35 4.52 -6.27
CA LEU A 19 -14.75 4.06 -4.93
C LEU A 19 -13.65 4.34 -3.91
N VAL A 20 -12.41 4.03 -4.26
CA VAL A 20 -11.23 4.37 -3.45
C VAL A 20 -11.13 5.89 -3.26
N LYS A 21 -11.29 6.69 -4.32
CA LYS A 21 -11.27 8.16 -4.21
C LYS A 21 -12.39 8.72 -3.34
N ARG A 22 -13.62 8.22 -3.45
CA ARG A 22 -14.79 8.71 -2.70
C ARG A 22 -14.69 8.41 -1.20
N SER A 23 -14.22 7.22 -0.84
CA SER A 23 -14.00 6.90 0.59
C SER A 23 -12.80 7.63 1.19
N LEU A 24 -11.71 7.75 0.43
CA LEU A 24 -10.57 8.56 0.86
C LEU A 24 -10.92 10.04 1.03
N ALA A 25 -11.96 10.53 0.35
CA ALA A 25 -12.47 11.90 0.47
C ALA A 25 -13.47 12.08 1.63
N SER A 26 -14.08 11.01 2.13
CA SER A 26 -15.11 11.05 3.18
C SER A 26 -14.62 10.58 4.56
N GLY A 27 -13.33 10.27 4.71
CA GLY A 27 -12.74 9.85 5.98
C GLY A 27 -13.16 8.43 6.43
N GLY A 28 -13.78 7.65 5.54
CA GLY A 28 -14.14 6.26 5.82
C GLY A 28 -12.96 5.31 5.64
N THR A 29 -12.74 4.41 6.60
CA THR A 29 -11.79 3.31 6.47
C THR A 29 -12.30 2.30 5.45
N ILE A 30 -11.62 2.16 4.32
CA ILE A 30 -11.79 1.03 3.40
C ILE A 30 -10.63 0.07 3.61
N THR A 31 -10.96 -1.18 3.87
CA THR A 31 -10.02 -2.30 3.79
C THR A 31 -10.32 -3.13 2.55
N PHE A 32 -9.29 -3.77 2.00
CA PHE A 32 -9.45 -4.73 0.91
C PHE A 32 -10.47 -5.82 1.33
N PRO A 33 -11.32 -6.33 0.43
CA PRO A 33 -12.31 -7.34 0.79
C PRO A 33 -11.71 -8.50 1.59
N LYS A 34 -12.44 -8.96 2.61
CA LYS A 34 -12.02 -10.05 3.52
C LYS A 34 -10.78 -9.76 4.37
N THR A 35 -10.31 -8.51 4.41
CA THR A 35 -9.20 -8.05 5.26
C THR A 35 -9.67 -6.94 6.21
N LYS A 36 -8.95 -6.73 7.30
CA LYS A 36 -9.21 -5.68 8.29
C LYS A 36 -8.07 -4.69 8.43
N TRP A 37 -6.92 -4.98 7.82
CA TRP A 37 -5.69 -4.18 7.89
C TRP A 37 -5.20 -3.68 6.53
N CYS A 38 -5.64 -4.26 5.42
CA CYS A 38 -5.15 -3.86 4.10
C CYS A 38 -5.88 -2.62 3.57
N GLY A 39 -5.47 -1.43 4.01
CA GLY A 39 -6.01 -0.18 3.48
C GLY A 39 -5.51 1.07 4.23
N PRO A 40 -6.08 2.24 3.91
CA PRO A 40 -5.83 3.48 4.63
C PRO A 40 -6.43 3.39 6.05
N GLY A 41 -5.62 2.97 7.01
CA GLY A 41 -6.06 2.61 8.35
C GLY A 41 -6.62 1.19 8.43
N ARG A 42 -7.31 0.86 9.52
CA ARG A 42 -7.79 -0.50 9.81
C ARG A 42 -9.22 -0.51 10.36
N THR A 43 -9.97 -1.56 10.04
CA THR A 43 -11.27 -1.86 10.67
C THR A 43 -11.15 -2.87 11.82
N ALA A 44 -9.94 -3.39 12.06
CA ALA A 44 -9.61 -4.30 13.14
C ALA A 44 -9.83 -3.67 14.52
N ARG A 45 -10.49 -4.40 15.42
CA ARG A 45 -10.79 -3.97 16.79
C ARG A 45 -9.62 -4.14 17.75
N HIS A 46 -8.73 -5.08 17.48
CA HIS A 46 -7.51 -5.36 18.24
C HIS A 46 -6.45 -5.99 17.33
N TYR A 47 -5.23 -6.17 17.82
CA TYR A 47 -4.08 -6.64 17.03
C TYR A 47 -4.35 -7.98 16.31
N ASP A 48 -4.95 -8.95 17.01
CA ASP A 48 -5.26 -10.26 16.41
C ASP A 48 -6.57 -10.32 15.61
N ASP A 49 -7.28 -9.19 15.44
CA ASP A 49 -8.55 -9.14 14.71
C ASP A 49 -8.27 -9.15 13.20
N LEU A 50 -8.05 -10.36 12.66
CA LEU A 50 -7.83 -10.59 11.23
C LEU A 50 -9.16 -10.87 10.50
N GLY A 51 -9.17 -10.60 9.20
CA GLY A 51 -10.21 -10.97 8.26
C GLY A 51 -10.12 -12.43 7.83
N ALA A 52 -10.96 -12.82 6.86
CA ALA A 52 -11.00 -14.20 6.37
C ALA A 52 -9.78 -14.56 5.50
N ASP A 53 -9.16 -13.58 4.84
CA ASP A 53 -7.93 -13.78 4.08
C ASP A 53 -6.72 -13.60 5.03
N VAL A 54 -6.61 -14.49 6.01
CA VAL A 54 -5.73 -14.37 7.19
C VAL A 54 -4.28 -14.07 6.82
N ASP A 55 -3.69 -14.82 5.89
CA ASP A 55 -2.27 -14.63 5.53
C ASP A 55 -2.02 -13.26 4.89
N THR A 56 -2.87 -12.85 3.96
CA THR A 56 -2.79 -11.53 3.32
C THR A 56 -2.97 -10.41 4.34
N ASP A 57 -3.97 -10.54 5.22
CA ASP A 57 -4.30 -9.54 6.22
C ASP A 57 -3.20 -9.42 7.29
N SER A 58 -2.53 -10.53 7.62
CA SER A 58 -1.37 -10.53 8.52
C SER A 58 -0.21 -9.71 7.97
N CYS A 59 0.09 -9.80 6.67
CA CYS A 59 1.11 -8.95 6.04
C CYS A 59 0.77 -7.45 6.17
N CYS A 60 -0.49 -7.08 6.00
CA CYS A 60 -0.95 -5.69 6.14
C CYS A 60 -0.90 -5.22 7.59
N ARG A 61 -1.30 -6.06 8.55
CA ARG A 61 -1.16 -5.78 9.98
C ARG A 61 0.30 -5.53 10.35
N ASP A 62 1.20 -6.38 9.90
CA ASP A 62 2.61 -6.27 10.24
C ASP A 62 3.22 -5.00 9.61
N HIS A 63 2.79 -4.62 8.40
CA HIS A 63 3.14 -3.34 7.78
C HIS A 63 2.64 -2.12 8.58
N ASP A 64 1.37 -2.12 9.00
CA ASP A 64 0.77 -1.06 9.82
C ASP A 64 1.49 -0.85 11.17
N ASN A 65 2.10 -1.91 11.70
CA ASN A 65 2.78 -1.90 13.00
C ASN A 65 4.32 -1.89 12.88
N CYS A 66 4.88 -1.85 11.67
CA CYS A 66 6.31 -1.91 11.43
C CYS A 66 7.08 -0.75 12.07
N GLN A 67 8.32 -1.02 12.50
CA GLN A 67 9.26 -0.05 13.05
C GLN A 67 10.61 -0.10 12.31
N PRO A 68 11.26 1.04 12.05
CA PRO A 68 10.80 2.39 12.33
C PRO A 68 9.54 2.74 11.52
N ARG A 69 8.58 3.41 12.18
CA ARG A 69 7.37 3.84 11.49
C ARG A 69 7.72 4.88 10.43
N GLY A 70 6.85 4.97 9.44
CA GLY A 70 6.84 6.08 8.50
C GLY A 70 6.55 7.44 9.16
N LEU A 71 6.44 8.47 8.33
CA LEU A 71 6.11 9.82 8.79
C LEU A 71 4.71 10.24 8.32
N TYR A 72 3.95 10.85 9.23
CA TYR A 72 2.65 11.45 8.92
C TYR A 72 2.82 12.80 8.20
N PRO A 73 1.79 13.33 7.51
CA PRO A 73 1.89 14.55 6.71
C PRO A 73 2.59 15.74 7.38
N GLY A 74 2.30 16.02 8.66
CA GLY A 74 2.96 17.11 9.39
C GLY A 74 4.46 16.88 9.63
N GLN A 75 4.86 15.63 9.87
CA GLN A 75 6.27 15.25 10.01
C GLN A 75 6.99 15.22 8.67
N LEU A 76 6.33 14.72 7.62
CA LEU A 76 6.83 14.72 6.25
C LEU A 76 7.14 16.12 5.75
N GLN A 77 6.26 17.09 6.02
CA GLN A 77 6.51 18.47 5.69
C GLN A 77 7.70 19.04 6.48
N ARG A 78 7.79 18.71 7.77
CA ARG A 78 8.82 19.25 8.68
C ARG A 78 10.21 18.68 8.44
N TYR A 79 10.32 17.37 8.18
CA TYR A 79 11.60 16.65 8.16
C TYR A 79 12.04 16.26 6.74
N CYS A 80 11.11 16.12 5.80
CA CYS A 80 11.40 15.63 4.45
C CYS A 80 11.01 16.65 3.35
N ASN A 81 10.48 17.82 3.72
CA ASN A 81 9.93 18.83 2.81
C ASN A 81 8.87 18.27 1.82
N VAL A 82 8.19 17.19 2.19
CA VAL A 82 7.11 16.61 1.39
C VAL A 82 5.81 17.32 1.72
N ARG A 83 5.21 17.99 0.73
CA ARG A 83 3.97 18.78 0.88
C ARG A 83 2.80 18.06 0.24
N GLY A 84 1.61 18.26 0.81
CA GLY A 84 0.36 17.74 0.22
C GLY A 84 0.16 16.23 0.35
N SER A 85 1.02 15.51 1.10
CA SER A 85 0.75 14.11 1.42
C SER A 85 -0.54 14.00 2.23
N ARG A 86 -1.46 13.12 1.81
CA ARG A 86 -2.72 12.84 2.51
C ARG A 86 -2.61 11.67 3.50
N PHE A 87 -1.59 10.84 3.34
CA PHE A 87 -1.40 9.64 4.13
C PHE A 87 0.02 9.61 4.70
N GLN A 88 0.24 8.72 5.65
CA GLN A 88 1.59 8.37 6.10
C GLN A 88 2.39 7.80 4.93
N ILE A 89 3.66 8.20 4.82
CA ILE A 89 4.62 7.52 3.94
C ILE A 89 5.48 6.61 4.80
N SER A 90 5.46 5.32 4.50
CA SER A 90 6.17 4.25 5.21
C SER A 90 7.69 4.38 5.10
N ALA A 91 8.41 3.82 6.07
CA ALA A 91 9.84 3.57 5.91
C ALA A 91 10.08 2.56 4.77
N CYS A 92 11.15 2.75 3.99
CA CYS A 92 11.47 1.85 2.87
C CYS A 92 11.70 0.40 3.33
N GLU A 93 12.26 0.20 4.53
CA GLU A 93 12.42 -1.12 5.13
C GLU A 93 11.07 -1.81 5.36
N CYS A 94 10.08 -1.09 5.90
CA CYS A 94 8.73 -1.62 6.10
C CYS A 94 8.07 -2.00 4.76
N ASP A 95 8.25 -1.19 3.74
CA ASP A 95 7.75 -1.49 2.39
C ASP A 95 8.40 -2.75 1.79
N GLN A 96 9.68 -2.97 2.07
CA GLN A 96 10.39 -4.17 1.64
C GLN A 96 9.86 -5.42 2.35
N GLN A 97 9.74 -5.37 3.68
CA GLN A 97 9.18 -6.47 4.46
C GLN A 97 7.75 -6.82 4.02
N PHE A 98 6.92 -5.80 3.79
CA PHE A 98 5.55 -5.99 3.31
C PHE A 98 5.49 -6.68 1.95
N LYS A 99 6.30 -6.22 0.98
CA LYS A 99 6.39 -6.86 -0.35
C LYS A 99 6.85 -8.31 -0.23
N GLN A 100 7.86 -8.56 0.60
CA GLN A 100 8.38 -9.91 0.82
C GLN A 100 7.30 -10.83 1.41
N CYS A 101 6.59 -10.36 2.42
CA CYS A 101 5.48 -11.09 3.04
C CYS A 101 4.42 -11.49 2.01
N LEU A 102 3.93 -10.53 1.21
CA LEU A 102 2.95 -10.81 0.16
C LEU A 102 3.49 -11.76 -0.93
N SER A 103 4.79 -11.71 -1.22
CA SER A 103 5.41 -12.60 -2.20
C SER A 103 5.60 -14.04 -1.70
N ASN A 104 5.63 -14.25 -0.38
CA ASN A 104 5.72 -15.57 0.24
C ASN A 104 4.39 -16.33 0.27
N ILE A 105 3.30 -15.72 -0.19
CA ILE A 105 1.96 -16.34 -0.32
C ILE A 105 1.47 -16.32 -1.78
N PRO A 106 2.22 -16.91 -2.72
CA PRO A 106 2.04 -16.72 -4.16
C PRO A 106 0.71 -17.25 -4.72
N LEU A 107 0.08 -18.20 -4.01
CA LEU A 107 -1.23 -18.76 -4.40
C LEU A 107 -2.40 -17.86 -3.99
N SER A 108 -2.19 -16.89 -3.08
CA SER A 108 -3.24 -15.99 -2.62
C SER A 108 -3.56 -14.91 -3.67
N ILE A 109 -4.80 -14.93 -4.17
CA ILE A 109 -5.30 -13.89 -5.09
C ILE A 109 -5.35 -12.53 -4.39
N SER A 110 -5.77 -12.49 -3.12
CA SER A 110 -5.81 -11.24 -2.35
C SER A 110 -4.43 -10.66 -2.16
N ALA A 111 -3.41 -11.47 -1.86
CA ALA A 111 -2.04 -10.99 -1.74
C ALA A 111 -1.52 -10.35 -3.04
N ARG A 112 -1.75 -11.01 -4.17
CA ARG A 112 -1.38 -10.49 -5.50
C ARG A 112 -2.09 -9.17 -5.83
N MET A 113 -3.38 -9.06 -5.51
CA MET A 113 -4.17 -7.86 -5.78
C MET A 113 -3.76 -6.71 -4.85
N VAL A 114 -3.56 -6.98 -3.55
CA VAL A 114 -3.04 -6.00 -2.59
C VAL A 114 -1.67 -5.50 -3.02
N ALA A 115 -0.74 -6.39 -3.42
CA ALA A 115 0.57 -5.99 -3.93
C ALA A 115 0.47 -5.07 -5.15
N LYS A 116 -0.44 -5.38 -6.08
CA LYS A 116 -0.68 -4.57 -7.28
C LYS A 116 -1.24 -3.18 -6.94
N ILE A 117 -2.26 -3.12 -6.08
CA ILE A 117 -2.85 -1.86 -5.61
C ILE A 117 -1.78 -1.02 -4.89
N TYR A 118 -1.00 -1.64 -4.00
CA TYR A 118 0.08 -0.99 -3.28
C TYR A 118 1.13 -0.40 -4.22
N ARG A 119 1.55 -1.14 -5.25
CA ARG A 119 2.49 -0.64 -6.27
C ARG A 119 1.96 0.56 -7.05
N ILE A 120 0.66 0.63 -7.30
CA ILE A 120 0.03 1.72 -8.06
C ILE A 120 -0.10 2.99 -7.21
N PHE A 121 -0.53 2.87 -5.96
CA PHE A 121 -0.86 4.02 -5.12
C PHE A 121 0.28 4.48 -4.21
N VAL A 122 1.23 3.61 -3.88
CA VAL A 122 2.38 3.94 -3.02
C VAL A 122 3.64 3.97 -3.86
N THR A 123 3.98 5.18 -4.30
CA THR A 123 5.11 5.46 -5.20
C THR A 123 6.38 5.90 -4.45
N GLN A 124 6.26 6.27 -3.18
CA GLN A 124 7.36 6.78 -2.37
C GLN A 124 7.48 6.00 -1.06
N CYS A 125 8.70 5.90 -0.57
CA CYS A 125 9.01 5.53 0.80
C CYS A 125 10.08 6.49 1.33
N ILE A 126 10.34 6.45 2.63
CA ILE A 126 11.37 7.28 3.26
C ILE A 126 12.44 6.44 3.93
N ASP A 127 13.66 6.93 3.87
CA ASP A 127 14.72 6.55 4.79
C ASP A 127 14.94 7.72 5.75
N TYR A 128 14.54 7.53 7.01
CA TYR A 128 14.50 8.59 8.01
C TYR A 128 15.31 8.19 9.24
N ASN A 129 16.32 8.98 9.55
CA ASN A 129 17.09 8.84 10.78
C ASN A 129 16.54 9.80 11.84
N GLN A 130 15.88 9.25 12.86
CA GLN A 130 15.28 10.06 13.93
C GLN A 130 16.30 10.84 14.78
N TYR A 131 17.56 10.39 14.84
CA TYR A 131 18.60 11.01 15.67
C TYR A 131 19.24 12.21 14.97
N THR A 132 19.55 12.08 13.67
CA THR A 132 20.13 13.17 12.87
C THR A 132 19.08 14.05 12.21
N ARG A 133 17.82 13.57 12.14
CA ARG A 133 16.71 14.16 11.38
C ARG A 133 16.93 14.20 9.87
N ASP A 134 17.84 13.37 9.37
CA ASP A 134 18.03 13.20 7.94
C ASP A 134 16.84 12.43 7.36
N CYS A 135 16.28 12.95 6.26
CA CYS A 135 15.20 12.29 5.54
C CYS A 135 15.49 12.24 4.05
N ASN A 136 15.59 11.02 3.52
CA ASN A 136 15.69 10.76 2.10
C ASN A 136 14.35 10.22 1.60
N VAL A 137 13.72 10.94 0.69
CA VAL A 137 12.49 10.50 0.01
C VAL A 137 12.90 9.71 -1.23
N ILE A 138 12.51 8.44 -1.30
CA ILE A 138 12.93 7.52 -2.36
C ILE A 138 11.74 7.22 -3.25
N ASP A 139 11.91 7.43 -4.56
CA ASP A 139 10.93 7.02 -5.57
C ASP A 139 11.08 5.54 -5.90
N ARG A 140 10.02 4.77 -5.61
CA ARG A 140 9.96 3.32 -5.80
C ARG A 140 9.83 2.90 -7.27
N SER A 141 9.56 3.82 -8.19
CA SER A 141 9.52 3.55 -9.63
C SER A 141 10.90 3.55 -10.27
N THR A 142 11.85 4.26 -9.67
CA THR A 142 13.24 4.38 -10.15
C THR A 142 14.18 3.42 -9.43
N HIS A 143 13.83 3.05 -8.20
CA HIS A 143 14.51 2.02 -7.43
C HIS A 143 13.66 0.75 -7.49
N ASP A 144 13.93 -0.11 -8.47
CA ASP A 144 13.60 -1.51 -8.35
C ASP A 144 14.42 -2.00 -7.15
N PHE A 145 13.82 -2.00 -5.96
CA PHE A 145 14.42 -2.67 -4.81
C PHE A 145 14.69 -4.09 -5.29
N PRO A 146 15.96 -4.49 -5.44
CA PRO A 146 16.28 -5.76 -6.06
C PRO A 146 15.58 -6.81 -5.22
N TYR A 147 14.66 -7.51 -5.86
CA TYR A 147 14.10 -8.76 -5.37
C TYR A 147 15.30 -9.69 -5.27
N THR A 148 16.00 -9.64 -4.14
CA THR A 148 17.10 -10.57 -3.88
C THR A 148 16.42 -11.90 -3.65
N GLN A 149 16.24 -12.61 -4.76
CA GLN A 149 16.12 -14.06 -4.79
C GLN A 149 17.31 -14.59 -3.99
N LYS A 150 17.04 -15.19 -2.85
CA LYS A 150 17.86 -16.25 -2.30
C LYS A 150 17.04 -17.52 -2.33
#